data_AF-A0A847AM87-F1
#
_entry.id   AF-A0A847AM87-F1
#
_cell.length_a   1.000
_cell.length_b   1.000
_cell.length_c   1.000
_cell.angle_alpha   90.00
_cell.angle_beta   90.00
_cell.angle_gamma   90.00
#
_symmetry.space_group_name_H-M   'P 1'
#
loop_
_entity.id
_entity.type
_entity.pdbx_description
1 polymer ?
#
loop_
_entity_poly.entity_id
_entity_poly.type
_entity_poly.pdbx_seq_one_letter_code
_entity_poly.pdbx_strand_id
1 'polypeptide(L)' 'DSYTTSLFKKGVAAIAQKVGEEAVETLIGSLTGDDQNFIYESADLLYHLMVLLSEKGFRIEDVVEELKKRYKR' A
#
# COMPACT_ATOMS: atom_id res chain seq x y z
N ASP A 1 -3.80 21.72 -2.27
CA ASP A 1 -4.32 20.35 -2.08
C ASP A 1 -3.38 19.34 -2.69
N SER A 2 -2.85 18.39 -1.91
CA SER A 2 -2.03 17.29 -2.45
C SER A 2 -2.91 16.10 -2.84
N TYR A 3 -2.40 15.22 -3.71
CA TYR A 3 -3.08 13.96 -4.08
C TYR A 3 -3.49 13.15 -2.83
N THR A 4 -2.62 13.08 -1.82
CA THR A 4 -2.91 12.45 -0.52
C THR A 4 -4.10 13.11 0.19
N THR A 5 -4.18 14.45 0.21
CA THR A 5 -5.33 15.17 0.78
C THR A 5 -6.63 14.79 0.05
N SER A 6 -6.58 14.61 -1.27
CA SER A 6 -7.76 14.21 -2.05
C SER A 6 -8.23 12.79 -1.73
N LEU A 7 -7.33 11.87 -1.39
CA LEU A 7 -7.65 10.49 -1.01
C LEU A 7 -8.35 10.43 0.34
N PHE A 8 -7.85 11.15 1.34
CA PHE A 8 -8.50 11.26 2.65
C PHE A 8 -9.91 11.85 2.55
N LYS A 9 -10.11 12.86 1.69
CA LYS A 9 -11.46 13.42 1.42
C LYS A 9 -12.43 12.39 0.83
N LYS A 10 -11.95 11.36 0.12
CA LYS A 10 -12.77 10.27 -0.45
C LYS A 10 -13.05 9.13 0.54
N GLY A 11 -12.34 9.09 1.68
CA GLY A 11 -12.53 8.14 2.77
C GLY A 11 -11.98 6.74 2.53
N VAL A 12 -12.09 5.90 3.56
CA VAL A 12 -11.52 4.54 3.66
C VAL A 12 -11.78 3.66 2.42
N ALA A 13 -13.00 3.67 1.87
CA ALA A 13 -13.36 2.80 0.75
C ALA A 13 -12.53 3.08 -0.51
N ALA A 14 -12.35 4.36 -0.85
CA ALA A 14 -11.56 4.75 -2.02
C ALA A 14 -10.07 4.45 -1.83
N ILE A 15 -9.55 4.62 -0.62
CA ILE A 15 -8.16 4.30 -0.30
C ILE A 15 -7.93 2.79 -0.38
N ALA A 16 -8.82 1.98 0.19
CA ALA A 16 -8.74 0.53 0.12
C ALA A 16 -8.84 -0.01 -1.31
N GLN A 17 -9.64 0.63 -2.17
CA GLN A 17 -9.71 0.30 -3.59
C GLN A 17 -8.35 0.47 -4.27
N LYS A 18 -7.65 1.59 -4.04
CA LYS A 18 -6.30 1.80 -4.58
C LYS A 18 -5.33 0.73 -4.10
N VAL A 19 -5.32 0.39 -2.81
CA VAL A 19 -4.48 -0.71 -2.29
C VAL A 19 -4.73 -2.02 -3.05
N GLY A 20 -5.99 -2.33 -3.36
CA GLY A 20 -6.33 -3.53 -4.14
C GLY A 20 -5.88 -3.47 -5.61
N GLU A 21 -6.00 -2.31 -6.24
CA GLU A 21 -5.52 -2.05 -7.61
C GLU A 21 -4.01 -2.25 -7.72
N GLU A 22 -3.24 -1.56 -6.87
CA GLU A 22 -1.77 -1.65 -6.87
C GLU A 22 -1.27 -3.07 -6.58
N ALA A 23 -1.99 -3.81 -5.74
CA ALA A 23 -1.67 -5.21 -5.48
C ALA A 23 -1.81 -6.08 -6.73
N VAL A 24 -2.86 -5.86 -7.54
CA VAL A 24 -3.05 -6.58 -8.80
C VAL A 24 -2.00 -6.17 -9.83
N GLU A 25 -1.70 -4.87 -9.95
CA GLU A 25 -0.70 -4.36 -10.89
C GLU A 25 0.72 -4.83 -10.54
N THR A 26 1.05 -4.88 -9.26
CA THR A 26 2.30 -5.49 -8.76
C THR A 26 2.41 -6.96 -9.20
N LEU A 27 1.34 -7.74 -9.03
CA LEU A 27 1.32 -9.14 -9.48
C LEU A 27 1.48 -9.25 -11.00
N ILE A 28 0.84 -8.37 -11.77
CA ILE A 28 0.98 -8.32 -13.23
C ILE A 28 2.44 -8.07 -13.61
N GLY A 29 3.08 -7.04 -13.07
CA GLY A 29 4.49 -6.73 -13.35
C GLY A 29 5.43 -7.91 -13.06
N SER A 30 5.18 -8.64 -11.96
CA SER A 30 5.94 -9.86 -11.64
C SER A 30 5.71 -10.99 -12.65
N LEU A 31 4.47 -11.20 -13.11
CA LEU A 31 4.11 -12.28 -14.02
C LEU A 31 4.54 -12.01 -15.47
N THR A 32 4.63 -10.74 -15.87
CA THR A 32 5.05 -10.33 -17.21
C THR A 32 6.57 -10.20 -17.33
N GLY A 33 7.32 -10.26 -16.23
CA GLY A 33 8.76 -10.01 -16.21
C GLY A 33 9.12 -8.54 -16.45
N ASP A 34 8.19 -7.63 -16.16
CA ASP A 34 8.41 -6.19 -16.21
C ASP A 34 8.90 -5.69 -14.85
N ASP A 35 10.22 -5.78 -14.63
CA ASP A 35 10.85 -5.38 -13.37
C ASP A 35 10.66 -3.89 -13.06
N GLN A 36 10.57 -3.04 -14.08
CA GLN A 36 10.34 -1.61 -13.87
C GLN A 36 8.94 -1.36 -13.34
N ASN A 37 7.92 -1.96 -13.96
CA ASN A 37 6.55 -1.87 -13.49
C ASN A 37 6.41 -2.52 -12.11
N PHE A 38 7.00 -3.69 -11.90
CA PHE A 38 6.95 -4.38 -10.62
C PHE A 38 7.45 -3.51 -9.46
N ILE A 39 8.59 -2.83 -9.62
CA ILE A 39 9.14 -1.94 -8.59
C ILE A 39 8.27 -0.69 -8.42
N TYR A 40 7.76 -0.13 -9.51
CA TYR A 40 6.88 1.04 -9.50
C TYR A 40 5.58 0.75 -8.71
N GLU A 41 4.85 -0.30 -9.07
CA GLU A 41 3.58 -0.66 -8.41
C GLU A 41 3.79 -1.17 -6.99
N SER A 42 4.93 -1.82 -6.71
CA SER A 42 5.29 -2.19 -5.34
C SER A 42 5.46 -0.96 -4.45
N ALA A 43 6.03 0.12 -4.98
CA ALA A 43 6.17 1.37 -4.25
C ALA A 43 4.81 2.04 -4.04
N ASP A 44 3.95 2.05 -5.05
CA ASP A 44 2.62 2.67 -4.93
C ASP A 44 1.70 1.86 -3.99
N LEU A 45 1.80 0.53 -4.02
CA LEU A 45 1.15 -0.36 -3.05
C LEU A 45 1.53 -0.01 -1.61
N LEU A 46 2.84 0.16 -1.33
CA LEU A 46 3.30 0.53 0.01
C LEU A 46 2.81 1.94 0.40
N TYR A 47 2.84 2.89 -0.53
CA TYR A 47 2.34 4.24 -0.30
C TYR A 47 0.85 4.22 0.06
N HIS A 48 0.01 3.57 -0.74
CA HIS A 48 -1.42 3.48 -0.52
C HIS A 48 -1.75 2.69 0.76
N LEU A 49 -0.97 1.67 1.10
CA LEU A 49 -1.10 0.97 2.38
C LEU A 49 -0.79 1.90 3.56
N MET A 50 0.26 2.71 3.50
CA MET A 50 0.57 3.69 4.55
C MET A 50 -0.54 4.74 4.72
N VAL A 51 -1.13 5.20 3.61
CA VAL A 51 -2.29 6.11 3.64
C VAL A 51 -3.50 5.44 4.30
N LEU A 52 -3.78 4.18 3.98
CA LEU A 52 -4.88 3.42 4.59
C LEU A 52 -4.67 3.20 6.09
N LEU A 53 -3.45 2.87 6.50
CA LEU A 53 -3.09 2.76 7.92
C LEU A 53 -3.35 4.08 8.64
N SER A 54 -2.87 5.19 8.07
CA SER A 54 -3.06 6.52 8.65
C SER A 54 -4.54 6.90 8.78
N GLU A 55 -5.36 6.62 7.76
CA GLU A 55 -6.82 6.86 7.81
C GLU A 55 -7.49 6.04 8.92
N LYS A 56 -6.97 4.84 9.19
CA LYS A 56 -7.46 3.96 10.26
C LYS A 56 -6.83 4.24 11.63
N GLY A 57 -6.00 5.26 11.77
CA GLY A 57 -5.34 5.64 13.02
C GLY A 57 -4.11 4.79 13.38
N PHE A 58 -3.51 4.11 12.42
CA PHE A 58 -2.30 3.29 12.57
C PHE A 58 -1.13 3.88 11.79
N ARG A 59 0.06 3.36 12.07
CA ARG A 59 1.29 3.70 11.36
C ARG A 59 1.95 2.46 10.77
N ILE A 60 2.89 2.65 9.85
CA ILE A 60 3.65 1.55 9.27
C ILE A 60 4.46 0.79 10.32
N GLU A 61 4.89 1.46 11.39
CA GLU A 61 5.61 0.84 12.50
C GLU A 61 4.77 -0.22 13.22
N ASP A 62 3.44 -0.07 13.28
CA ASP A 62 2.55 -1.10 13.86
C ASP A 62 2.63 -2.41 13.06
N VAL A 63 2.72 -2.32 11.73
CA VAL A 63 2.91 -3.47 10.84
C VAL A 63 4.32 -4.06 10.99
N VAL A 64 5.34 -3.21 11.11
CA VAL A 64 6.73 -3.65 11.31
C VAL A 64 6.87 -4.40 12.63
N GLU A 65 6.24 -3.94 13.72
CA GLU A 65 6.24 -4.65 15.00
C GLU A 65 5.56 -6.02 14.91
N GLU A 66 4.47 -6.12 14.15
CA GLU A 66 3.83 -7.41 13.87
C GLU A 66 4.75 -8.35 13.07
N LEU A 67 5.45 -7.84 12.04
CA LEU A 67 6.43 -8.62 11.30
C LEU A 67 7.56 -9.13 12.19
N LYS A 68 8.11 -8.27 13.07
CA LYS A 68 9.15 -8.67 14.04
C LYS A 68 8.69 -9.80 14.97
N LYS A 69 7.41 -9.82 15.38
CA LYS A 69 6.84 -10.92 16.18
C LYS A 69 6.82 -12.25 15.40
N ARG A 70 6.56 -12.21 14.09
CA ARG A 70 6.57 -13.40 13.22
C ARG A 70 7.96 -13.99 13.04
N TYR A 71 8.98 -13.14 12.90
CA TYR A 71 10.38 -13.58 12.76
C TYR A 71 11.00 -14.19 14.04
N LYS A 72 10.38 -13.97 15.21
CA LYS A 72 10.83 -14.54 16.48
C LYS A 72 10.23 -15.92 16.80
N ARG A 73 9.41 -16.47 15.91
CA ARG A 73 8.84 -17.83 16.02
C ARG A 73 9.64 -18.85 15.23
#